data_AF-A0A926IGA7-F1
#
_entry.id   AF-A0A926IGA7-F1
#
_cell.length_a   1.000
_cell.length_b   1.000
_cell.length_c   1.000
_cell.angle_alpha   90.00
_cell.angle_beta   90.00
_cell.angle_gamma   90.00
#
_symmetry.space_group_name_H-M   'P 1'
#
loop_
_entity.id
_entity.type
_entity.pdbx_description
1 polymer ?
#
loop_
_entity_poly.entity_id
_entity_poly.type
_entity_poly.pdbx_seq_one_letter_code
_entity_poly.pdbx_strand_id
1 'polypeptide(L)'
;MKEQQPELVERLVEYQLKAKDVLAEAFIHKQRTRRLTPQEELRLHYQVLEEQAKEIESVREEVTGVREEVTDLKDNMPLFNVECKELQALVRSKGVQVLGGYKSTAYNDHSLRGKVYSDIQRQLKREFGISKYEAIKRSQLDIARSIVEEYKAPTVLVTEISNLNNQMRLA
;
A
#
# COMPACT_ATOMS: atom_id res chain seq x y z
N MET A 1 -13.83 89.07 -37.48
CA MET A 1 -12.66 88.73 -36.66
C MET A 1 -13.08 88.90 -35.21
N LYS A 2 -13.38 87.81 -34.49
CA LYS A 2 -13.93 87.89 -33.12
C LYS A 2 -12.81 88.32 -32.17
N GLU A 3 -13.00 89.44 -31.48
CA GLU A 3 -12.11 89.97 -30.46
C GLU A 3 -11.87 88.89 -29.39
N GLN A 4 -10.61 88.52 -29.17
CA GLN A 4 -10.24 87.61 -28.11
C GLN A 4 -10.48 88.32 -26.77
N GLN A 5 -11.47 87.88 -26.00
CA GLN A 5 -11.74 88.39 -24.66
C GLN A 5 -10.67 87.85 -23.70
N PRO A 6 -9.71 88.68 -23.24
CA PRO A 6 -8.54 88.21 -22.50
C PRO A 6 -8.92 87.56 -21.15
N GLU A 7 -9.97 88.03 -20.50
CA GLU A 7 -10.47 87.47 -19.22
C GLU A 7 -10.94 86.02 -19.33
N LEU A 8 -11.55 85.64 -20.47
CA LEU A 8 -11.99 84.26 -20.68
C LEU A 8 -10.82 83.32 -20.85
N VAL A 9 -9.73 83.80 -21.46
CA VAL A 9 -8.48 83.05 -21.63
C VAL A 9 -7.82 82.83 -20.27
N GLU A 10 -7.76 83.85 -19.42
CA GLU A 10 -7.20 83.73 -18.06
C GLU A 10 -8.01 82.75 -17.21
N ARG A 11 -9.34 82.85 -17.22
CA ARG A 11 -10.20 81.90 -16.51
C ARG A 11 -10.02 80.48 -17.02
N LEU A 12 -9.89 80.29 -18.33
CA LEU A 12 -9.64 78.97 -18.92
C LEU A 12 -8.32 78.37 -18.42
N VAL A 13 -7.25 79.17 -18.36
CA VAL A 13 -5.96 78.75 -17.82
C VAL A 13 -6.08 78.39 -16.34
N GLU A 14 -6.78 79.20 -15.55
CA GLU A 14 -7.03 78.93 -14.13
C GLU A 14 -7.81 77.63 -13.91
N TYR A 15 -8.85 77.38 -14.72
CA TYR A 15 -9.60 76.12 -14.67
C TYR A 15 -8.75 74.92 -15.10
N GLN A 16 -7.89 75.07 -16.11
CA GLN A 16 -6.97 74.01 -16.54
C GLN A 16 -5.93 73.68 -15.46
N LEU A 17 -5.42 74.68 -14.75
CA LEU A 17 -4.49 74.49 -13.63
C LEU A 17 -5.18 73.75 -12.47
N LYS A 18 -6.37 74.21 -12.05
CA LYS A 18 -7.16 73.53 -11.01
C LYS A 18 -7.52 72.10 -11.38
N ALA A 19 -7.91 71.86 -12.63
CA ALA A 19 -8.21 70.51 -13.12
C ALA A 19 -6.97 69.62 -13.10
N LYS A 20 -5.79 70.15 -13.46
CA LYS A 20 -4.52 69.43 -13.39
C LYS A 20 -4.17 69.04 -11.96
N ASP A 21 -4.36 69.95 -10.99
CA ASP A 21 -4.05 69.69 -9.59
C ASP A 21 -4.99 68.63 -8.98
N VAL A 22 -6.29 68.74 -9.23
CA VAL A 22 -7.29 67.75 -8.77
C VAL A 22 -7.03 66.37 -9.39
N LEU A 23 -6.69 66.32 -10.69
CA LEU A 23 -6.32 65.07 -11.33
C LEU A 23 -5.01 64.52 -10.75
N ALA A 24 -3.99 65.36 -10.54
CA ALA A 24 -2.74 64.92 -9.92
C ALA A 24 -2.97 64.31 -8.54
N GLU A 25 -3.75 64.96 -7.67
CA GLU A 25 -4.10 64.43 -6.36
C GLU A 25 -4.84 63.08 -6.44
N ALA A 26 -5.86 62.99 -7.30
CA ALA A 26 -6.64 61.76 -7.49
C ALA A 26 -5.79 60.59 -8.04
N PHE A 27 -4.89 60.87 -8.98
CA PHE A 27 -4.01 59.86 -9.57
C PHE A 27 -2.85 59.45 -8.65
N ILE A 28 -2.26 60.40 -7.90
CA ILE A 28 -1.20 60.12 -6.91
C ILE A 28 -1.75 59.22 -5.79
N HIS A 29 -2.98 59.47 -5.32
CA HIS A 29 -3.59 58.65 -4.27
C HIS A 29 -3.92 57.24 -4.78
N LYS A 30 -4.37 57.09 -6.03
CA LYS A 30 -4.69 55.78 -6.64
C LYS A 30 -3.45 54.93 -6.96
N GLN A 31 -2.29 55.56 -7.18
CA GLN A 31 -1.02 54.86 -7.42
C GLN A 31 -0.31 54.40 -6.15
N ARG A 32 -0.75 54.83 -4.95
CA ARG A 32 -0.29 54.29 -3.67
C ARG A 32 -0.99 52.96 -3.35
N THR A 33 -0.95 52.00 -4.25
CA THR A 33 -0.92 50.61 -3.78
C THR A 33 0.38 50.48 -3.01
N ARG A 34 0.31 50.17 -1.71
CA ARG A 34 1.51 50.01 -0.87
C ARG A 34 2.40 48.95 -1.53
N ARG A 35 3.46 49.39 -2.21
CA ARG A 35 4.51 48.51 -2.71
C ARG A 35 5.35 48.13 -1.50
N LEU A 36 5.50 46.83 -1.28
CA LEU A 36 6.35 46.32 -0.22
C LEU A 36 7.78 46.80 -0.49
N THR A 37 8.50 47.13 0.56
CA THR A 37 9.95 47.33 0.46
C THR A 37 10.62 45.98 0.14
N PRO A 38 11.78 45.96 -0.53
CA PRO A 38 12.51 44.71 -0.78
C PRO A 38 12.74 43.87 0.48
N GLN A 39 12.90 44.52 1.64
CA GLN A 39 13.03 43.86 2.94
C GLN A 39 11.72 43.22 3.42
N GLU A 40 10.58 43.88 3.23
CA GLU A 40 9.26 43.33 3.57
C GLU A 40 8.90 42.14 2.66
N GLU A 41 9.21 42.22 1.37
CA GLU A 41 9.03 41.10 0.42
C GLU A 41 9.87 39.88 0.82
N LEU A 42 11.15 40.09 1.09
CA LEU A 42 12.06 39.02 1.52
C LEU A 42 11.57 38.35 2.81
N ARG A 43 11.12 39.14 3.80
CA ARG A 43 10.57 38.60 5.05
C ARG A 43 9.34 37.72 4.80
N LEU A 44 8.45 38.15 3.92
CA LEU A 44 7.27 37.37 3.55
C LEU A 44 7.66 36.06 2.86
N HIS A 45 8.64 36.10 1.95
CA HIS A 45 9.16 34.88 1.32
C HIS A 45 9.76 33.90 2.32
N TYR A 46 10.53 34.38 3.30
CA TYR A 46 11.05 33.52 4.37
C TYR A 46 9.93 32.88 5.20
N GLN A 47 8.90 33.64 5.55
CA GLN A 47 7.74 33.09 6.27
C GLN A 47 7.05 31.98 5.48
N VAL A 48 6.83 32.19 4.18
CA VAL A 48 6.24 31.17 3.30
C VAL A 48 7.15 29.94 3.22
N LEU A 49 8.47 30.10 3.12
CA LEU A 49 9.41 28.97 3.11
C LEU A 49 9.40 28.17 4.41
N GLU A 50 9.29 28.84 5.56
CA GLU A 50 9.16 28.17 6.86
C GLU A 50 7.85 27.40 6.98
N GLU A 51 6.74 27.98 6.52
CA GLU A 51 5.42 27.32 6.48
C GLU A 51 5.46 26.10 5.54
N GLN A 52 6.03 26.25 4.35
CA GLN A 52 6.20 25.15 3.39
C GLN A 52 7.11 24.04 3.94
N ALA A 53 8.19 24.38 4.65
CA ALA A 53 9.08 23.38 5.24
C ALA A 53 8.35 22.51 6.28
N LYS A 54 7.52 23.13 7.13
CA LYS A 54 6.68 22.41 8.10
C LYS A 54 5.64 21.52 7.43
N GLU A 55 5.02 22.01 6.36
CA GLU A 55 4.04 21.21 5.60
C GLU A 55 4.71 20.01 4.92
N ILE A 56 5.91 20.20 4.34
CA ILE A 56 6.71 19.10 3.77
C ILE A 56 7.08 18.06 4.83
N GLU A 57 7.44 18.50 6.04
CA GLU A 57 7.74 17.60 7.17
C GLU A 57 6.50 16.79 7.56
N SER A 58 5.35 17.44 7.75
CA SER A 58 4.07 16.78 8.04
C SER A 58 3.70 15.75 6.97
N VAL A 59 3.82 16.10 5.69
CA VAL A 59 3.54 15.18 4.59
C VAL A 59 4.52 14.00 4.58
N ARG A 60 5.79 14.22 4.92
CA ARG A 60 6.77 13.12 5.02
C ARG A 60 6.39 12.14 6.12
N GLU A 61 5.97 12.64 7.28
CA GLU A 61 5.51 11.82 8.40
C GLU A 61 4.28 10.98 8.01
N GLU A 62 3.29 11.59 7.36
CA GLU A 62 2.12 10.87 6.84
C GLU A 62 2.51 9.80 5.82
N VAL A 63 3.41 10.12 4.88
CA VAL A 63 3.89 9.16 3.89
C VAL A 63 4.65 8.01 4.55
N THR A 64 5.43 8.27 5.60
CA THR A 64 6.09 7.19 6.36
C THR A 64 5.07 6.31 7.07
N GLY A 65 4.06 6.88 7.72
CA GLY A 65 3.00 6.12 8.36
C GLY A 65 2.23 5.25 7.37
N VAL A 66 1.84 5.81 6.23
CA VAL A 66 1.15 5.05 5.16
C VAL A 66 2.03 3.90 4.64
N ARG A 67 3.34 4.12 4.50
CA ARG A 67 4.25 3.04 4.07
C ARG A 67 4.29 1.91 5.09
N GLU A 68 4.35 2.23 6.37
CA GLU A 68 4.35 1.24 7.46
C GLU A 68 3.04 0.44 7.47
N GLU A 69 1.89 1.11 7.36
CA GLU A 69 0.58 0.44 7.28
C GLU A 69 0.48 -0.48 6.06
N VAL A 70 0.97 -0.02 4.89
CA VAL A 70 0.98 -0.85 3.67
C VAL A 70 1.88 -2.08 3.85
N THR A 71 3.03 -1.94 4.51
CA THR A 71 3.90 -3.09 4.79
C THR A 71 3.24 -4.06 5.76
N ASP A 72 2.61 -3.58 6.82
CA ASP A 72 1.91 -4.43 7.78
C ASP A 72 0.74 -5.19 7.13
N LEU A 73 -0.05 -4.49 6.30
CA LEU A 73 -1.13 -5.11 5.52
C LEU A 73 -0.61 -6.20 4.58
N LYS A 74 0.52 -5.96 3.91
CA LYS A 74 1.13 -6.93 3.01
C LYS A 74 1.60 -8.18 3.76
N ASP A 75 2.20 -7.99 4.92
CA ASP A 75 2.80 -9.08 5.70
C ASP A 75 1.76 -9.89 6.48
N ASN A 76 0.66 -9.27 6.89
CA ASN A 76 -0.44 -9.90 7.63
C ASN A 76 -1.60 -10.39 6.75
N MET A 77 -1.51 -10.22 5.44
CA MET A 77 -2.54 -10.69 4.52
C MET A 77 -2.67 -12.22 4.59
N PRO A 78 -3.88 -12.78 4.73
CA PRO A 78 -4.08 -14.23 4.65
C PRO A 78 -3.87 -14.75 3.23
N LEU A 79 -3.80 -16.07 3.08
CA LEU A 79 -3.72 -16.69 1.76
C LEU A 79 -4.96 -16.39 0.91
N PHE A 80 -4.72 -16.14 -0.38
CA PHE A 80 -5.78 -16.07 -1.35
C PHE A 80 -6.26 -17.45 -1.78
N ASN A 81 -7.47 -17.50 -2.35
CA ASN A 81 -8.08 -18.74 -2.83
C ASN A 81 -7.21 -19.51 -3.84
N VAL A 82 -6.41 -18.81 -4.66
CA VAL A 82 -5.50 -19.44 -5.63
C VAL A 82 -4.34 -20.13 -4.89
N GLU A 83 -3.70 -19.42 -3.97
CA GLU A 83 -2.57 -19.92 -3.17
C GLU A 83 -3.00 -21.09 -2.28
N CYS A 84 -4.20 -21.01 -1.69
CA CYS A 84 -4.84 -22.13 -0.99
C CYS A 84 -4.97 -23.38 -1.87
N LYS A 85 -5.43 -23.22 -3.12
CA LYS A 85 -5.58 -24.34 -4.06
C LYS A 85 -4.24 -24.95 -4.43
N GLU A 86 -3.21 -24.13 -4.65
CA GLU A 86 -1.85 -24.58 -4.93
C GLU A 86 -1.26 -25.36 -3.76
N LEU A 87 -1.37 -24.83 -2.54
CA LEU A 87 -0.90 -25.52 -1.33
C LEU A 87 -1.62 -26.85 -1.13
N GLN A 88 -2.94 -26.89 -1.36
CA GLN A 88 -3.71 -28.13 -1.32
C GLN A 88 -3.30 -29.11 -2.43
N ALA A 89 -2.90 -28.64 -3.61
CA ALA A 89 -2.36 -29.50 -4.66
C ALA A 89 -1.02 -30.14 -4.25
N LEU A 90 -0.15 -29.38 -3.59
CA LEU A 90 1.10 -29.89 -3.01
C LEU A 90 0.83 -30.96 -1.95
N VAL A 91 -0.13 -30.71 -1.04
CA VAL A 91 -0.55 -31.71 -0.04
C VAL A 91 -1.05 -33.00 -0.70
N ARG A 92 -1.84 -32.89 -1.78
CA ARG A 92 -2.29 -34.04 -2.58
C ARG A 92 -1.12 -34.80 -3.19
N SER A 93 -0.20 -34.10 -3.83
CA SER A 93 1.00 -34.70 -4.41
C SER A 93 1.82 -35.45 -3.35
N LYS A 94 2.07 -34.81 -2.20
CA LYS A 94 2.81 -35.41 -1.09
C LYS A 94 2.10 -36.61 -0.49
N GLY A 95 0.78 -36.52 -0.28
CA GLY A 95 -0.02 -37.63 0.24
C GLY A 95 0.06 -38.86 -0.66
N VAL A 96 -0.04 -38.67 -1.99
CA VAL A 96 0.15 -39.76 -2.97
C VAL A 96 1.55 -40.36 -2.86
N GLN A 97 2.60 -39.53 -2.77
CA GLN A 97 3.98 -40.00 -2.63
C GLN A 97 4.16 -40.86 -1.37
N VAL A 98 3.65 -40.38 -0.23
CA VAL A 98 3.76 -41.06 1.08
C VAL A 98 3.03 -42.41 1.09
N LEU A 99 1.90 -42.52 0.40
CA LEU A 99 1.12 -43.76 0.28
C LEU A 99 1.75 -44.79 -0.68
N GLY A 100 2.90 -44.48 -1.28
CA GLY A 100 3.57 -45.38 -2.23
C GLY A 100 3.13 -45.21 -3.68
N GLY A 101 2.50 -44.08 -4.03
CA GLY A 101 2.14 -43.73 -5.40
C GLY A 101 0.64 -43.79 -5.72
N TYR A 102 0.29 -43.30 -6.91
CA TYR A 102 -1.10 -43.28 -7.38
C TYR A 102 -1.59 -44.72 -7.63
N LYS A 103 -2.79 -45.05 -7.13
CA LYS A 103 -3.40 -46.39 -7.20
C LYS A 103 -2.64 -47.49 -6.44
N SER A 104 -1.70 -47.16 -5.55
CA SER A 104 -1.15 -48.16 -4.62
C SER A 104 -2.27 -48.74 -3.73
N THR A 105 -2.04 -49.91 -3.14
CA THR A 105 -3.00 -50.55 -2.24
C THR A 105 -3.35 -49.62 -1.07
N ALA A 106 -2.33 -49.02 -0.45
CA ALA A 106 -2.50 -48.05 0.62
C ALA A 106 -3.23 -46.78 0.16
N TYR A 107 -3.04 -46.34 -1.09
CA TYR A 107 -3.79 -45.21 -1.65
C TYR A 107 -5.28 -45.52 -1.86
N ASN A 108 -5.62 -46.74 -2.26
CA ASN A 108 -7.00 -47.14 -2.47
C ASN A 108 -7.75 -47.40 -1.14
N ASP A 109 -7.03 -47.62 -0.03
CA ASP A 109 -7.63 -47.71 1.29
C ASP A 109 -8.11 -46.33 1.79
N HIS A 110 -9.43 -46.16 1.89
CA HIS A 110 -10.04 -44.88 2.27
C HIS A 110 -9.68 -44.43 3.70
N SER A 111 -9.52 -45.38 4.62
CA SER A 111 -9.25 -45.09 6.04
C SER A 111 -7.81 -44.61 6.22
N LEU A 112 -6.84 -45.38 5.72
CA LEU A 112 -5.42 -45.06 5.77
C LEU A 112 -5.12 -43.77 4.99
N ARG A 113 -5.67 -43.63 3.79
CA ARG A 113 -5.55 -42.39 3.01
C ARG A 113 -6.08 -41.20 3.81
N GLY A 114 -7.27 -41.32 4.42
CA GLY A 114 -7.87 -40.28 5.27
C GLY A 114 -6.96 -39.89 6.45
N LYS A 115 -6.36 -40.87 7.12
CA LYS A 115 -5.39 -40.63 8.21
C LYS A 115 -4.16 -39.86 7.72
N VAL A 116 -3.55 -40.28 6.61
CA VAL A 116 -2.34 -39.63 6.06
C VAL A 116 -2.63 -38.18 5.69
N TYR A 117 -3.71 -37.91 4.97
CA TYR A 117 -4.08 -36.53 4.61
C TYR A 117 -4.38 -35.67 5.83
N SER A 118 -5.08 -36.23 6.82
CA SER A 118 -5.39 -35.53 8.05
C SER A 118 -4.13 -35.19 8.84
N ASP A 119 -3.14 -36.09 8.86
CA ASP A 119 -1.88 -35.85 9.56
C ASP A 119 -1.02 -34.79 8.86
N ILE A 120 -0.92 -34.81 7.53
CA ILE A 120 -0.23 -33.75 6.75
C ILE A 120 -0.85 -32.38 7.06
N GLN A 121 -2.19 -32.29 7.01
CA GLN A 121 -2.92 -31.05 7.30
C GLN A 121 -2.74 -30.62 8.76
N ARG A 122 -2.69 -31.57 9.70
CA ARG A 122 -2.47 -31.29 11.11
C ARG A 122 -1.05 -30.80 11.37
N GLN A 123 -0.04 -31.40 10.74
CA GLN A 123 1.34 -30.95 10.82
C GLN A 123 1.45 -29.51 10.31
N LEU A 124 0.95 -29.24 9.10
CA LEU A 124 0.95 -27.88 8.54
C LEU A 124 0.36 -26.87 9.53
N LYS A 125 -0.85 -27.14 10.03
CA LYS A 125 -1.53 -26.27 11.02
C LYS A 125 -0.76 -26.12 12.34
N ARG A 126 -0.11 -27.18 12.81
CA ARG A 126 0.66 -27.20 14.05
C ARG A 126 1.90 -26.32 13.96
N GLU A 127 2.64 -26.37 12.84
CA GLU A 127 3.83 -25.53 12.65
C GLU A 127 3.50 -24.03 12.66
N PHE A 128 2.32 -23.64 12.16
CA PHE A 128 1.85 -22.25 12.17
C PHE A 128 1.01 -21.88 13.40
N GLY A 129 0.66 -22.83 14.28
CA GLY A 129 -0.19 -22.57 15.45
C GLY A 129 -1.63 -22.12 15.11
N ILE A 130 -2.16 -22.52 13.96
CA ILE A 130 -3.46 -22.06 13.43
C ILE A 130 -4.49 -23.17 13.31
N SER A 131 -5.77 -22.80 13.31
CA SER A 131 -6.89 -23.75 13.17
C SER A 131 -7.18 -24.11 11.70
N LYS A 132 -6.97 -23.17 10.78
CA LYS A 132 -7.25 -23.30 9.35
C LYS A 132 -6.01 -22.87 8.55
N TYR A 133 -5.65 -23.65 7.53
CA TYR A 133 -4.52 -23.32 6.65
C TYR A 133 -4.76 -22.04 5.83
N GLU A 134 -6.02 -21.63 5.65
CA GLU A 134 -6.39 -20.37 4.96
C GLU A 134 -5.89 -19.13 5.71
N ALA A 135 -5.65 -19.24 7.02
CA ALA A 135 -5.15 -18.17 7.87
C ALA A 135 -3.62 -18.03 7.83
N ILE A 136 -2.91 -18.86 7.05
CA ILE A 136 -1.47 -18.70 6.85
C ILE A 136 -1.25 -17.32 6.23
N LYS A 137 -0.26 -16.59 6.76
CA LYS A 137 0.12 -15.30 6.19
C LYS A 137 0.73 -15.52 4.82
N ARG A 138 0.39 -14.66 3.86
CA ARG A 138 0.88 -14.73 2.48
C ARG A 138 2.41 -14.65 2.40
N SER A 139 3.02 -13.85 3.27
CA SER A 139 4.48 -13.77 3.45
C SER A 139 5.13 -15.11 3.84
N GLN A 140 4.36 -16.03 4.42
CA GLN A 140 4.83 -17.34 4.90
C GLN A 140 4.43 -18.49 3.96
N LEU A 141 3.89 -18.19 2.78
CA LEU A 141 3.45 -19.22 1.83
C LEU A 141 4.59 -20.16 1.42
N ASP A 142 5.78 -19.62 1.16
CA ASP A 142 6.93 -20.45 0.75
C ASP A 142 7.37 -21.39 1.87
N ILE A 143 7.34 -20.93 3.13
CA ILE A 143 7.61 -21.77 4.30
C ILE A 143 6.57 -22.90 4.39
N ALA A 144 5.28 -22.58 4.16
CA ALA A 144 4.22 -23.57 4.15
C ALA A 144 4.43 -24.64 3.07
N ARG A 145 4.93 -24.26 1.90
CA ARG A 145 5.29 -25.20 0.82
C ARG A 145 6.42 -26.12 1.26
N SER A 146 7.51 -25.59 1.82
CA SER A 146 8.64 -26.39 2.31
C SER A 146 8.22 -27.39 3.39
N ILE A 147 7.36 -26.98 4.34
CA ILE A 147 6.85 -27.88 5.39
C ILE A 147 6.11 -29.08 4.78
N VAL A 148 5.31 -28.86 3.74
CA VAL A 148 4.57 -29.94 3.06
C VAL A 148 5.53 -30.83 2.26
N GLU A 149 6.51 -30.26 1.57
CA GLU A 149 7.48 -31.01 0.78
C GLU A 149 8.38 -31.91 1.65
N GLU A 150 8.78 -31.40 2.82
CA GLU A 150 9.64 -32.11 3.78
C GLU A 150 8.86 -33.07 4.70
N TYR A 151 7.53 -33.13 4.58
CA TYR A 151 6.69 -33.99 5.40
C TYR A 151 7.15 -35.45 5.38
N LYS A 152 7.27 -36.02 6.59
CA LYS A 152 7.55 -37.44 6.84
C LYS A 152 6.44 -38.01 7.69
N ALA A 153 5.84 -39.10 7.23
CA ALA A 153 4.79 -39.76 7.99
C ALA A 153 5.32 -40.34 9.32
N PRO A 154 4.52 -40.29 10.40
CA PRO A 154 4.83 -40.95 11.66
C PRO A 154 5.09 -42.45 11.46
N THR A 155 5.95 -43.03 12.31
CA THR A 155 6.34 -44.45 12.23
C THR A 155 5.14 -45.40 12.16
N VAL A 156 4.07 -45.11 12.91
CA VAL A 156 2.83 -45.90 12.88
C VAL A 156 2.21 -45.93 11.47
N LEU A 157 2.06 -44.77 10.83
CA LEU A 157 1.51 -44.68 9.47
C LEU A 157 2.45 -45.33 8.46
N VAL A 158 3.77 -45.16 8.59
CA VAL A 158 4.76 -45.82 7.72
C VAL A 158 4.62 -47.34 7.80
N THR A 159 4.48 -47.91 8.99
CA THR A 159 4.27 -49.35 9.18
C THR A 159 2.94 -49.83 8.58
N GLU A 160 1.84 -49.10 8.80
CA GLU A 160 0.53 -49.42 8.22
C GLU A 160 0.59 -49.43 6.68
N ILE A 161 1.19 -48.38 6.09
CA ILE A 161 1.35 -48.25 4.64
C ILE A 161 2.20 -49.38 4.06
N SER A 162 3.32 -49.70 4.70
CA SER A 162 4.23 -50.75 4.24
C SER A 162 3.55 -52.11 4.26
N ASN A 163 2.86 -52.45 5.35
CA ASN A 163 2.15 -53.72 5.49
C ASN A 163 1.07 -53.89 4.42
N LEU A 164 0.23 -52.88 4.20
CA LEU A 164 -0.84 -52.91 3.20
C LEU A 164 -0.31 -53.00 1.77
N ASN A 165 0.73 -52.24 1.43
CA ASN A 165 1.32 -52.28 0.10
C ASN A 165 2.03 -53.62 -0.18
N ASN A 166 2.62 -54.26 0.84
CA ASN A 166 3.33 -55.53 0.68
C ASN A 166 2.40 -56.77 0.72
N GLN A 167 1.27 -56.72 1.42
CA GLN A 167 0.31 -57.82 1.52
C GLN A 167 -0.20 -58.31 0.15
N MET A 168 -0.39 -57.40 -0.81
CA MET A 168 -0.86 -57.72 -2.16
C MET A 168 0.25 -58.18 -3.12
N ARG A 169 1.54 -57.99 -2.76
CA ARG A 169 2.66 -58.42 -3.60
C ARG A 169 2.96 -59.93 -3.46
N LEU A 170 2.32 -60.58 -2.48
CA LEU A 170 2.41 -62.00 -2.14
C LEU A 170 1.20 -62.82 -2.59
N ALA A 171 0.24 -62.21 -3.29
CA ALA A 171 -0.93 -62.84 -3.88
C ALA A 171 -0.82 -62.79 -5.41
#